data_AF-Q8TLP1-F1
#
_entry.id   AF-Q8TLP1-F1
#
_cell.length_a   1.000
_cell.length_b   1.000
_cell.length_c   1.000
_cell.angle_alpha   90.00
_cell.angle_beta   90.00
_cell.angle_gamma   90.00
#
_symmetry.space_group_name_H-M   'P 1'
#
loop_
_entity.id
_entity.type
_entity.pdbx_description
1 polymer ?
#
loop_
_entity_poly.entity_id
_entity_poly.type
_entity_poly.pdbx_seq_one_letter_code
_entity_poly.pdbx_strand_id
1 'polypeptide(L)'
;MAYVPANVPEYDYPRIIQPLFINFYHEKAEKVLKQRARKYLLYFDDKPSLIKIQTLKNKWGNCSKTNQLRFNWRVIMAKMSIIDYVVVHELCHTKYKDHSKAFWNEVQKILPDYEERKAWLRVHGDLLKI
;
A
#
# COMPACT_ATOMS: atom_id res chain seq x y z
N MET A 1 -14.56 -9.09 12.51
CA MET A 1 -15.53 -7.99 12.78
C MET A 1 -15.02 -7.31 14.04
N ALA A 2 -14.94 -5.97 14.09
CA ALA A 2 -14.54 -5.27 15.31
C ALA A 2 -15.78 -5.05 16.21
N TYR A 3 -15.65 -5.29 17.51
CA TYR A 3 -16.74 -5.15 18.49
C TYR A 3 -16.40 -4.00 19.46
N VAL A 4 -17.35 -3.10 19.68
CA VAL A 4 -17.24 -2.02 20.68
C VAL A 4 -18.08 -2.44 21.89
N PRO A 5 -17.53 -2.49 23.12
CA PRO A 5 -18.30 -2.85 24.30
C PRO A 5 -19.42 -1.82 24.58
N ALA A 6 -20.62 -2.31 24.93
CA ALA A 6 -21.82 -1.49 25.06
C ALA A 6 -21.79 -0.41 26.16
N ASN A 7 -20.83 -0.47 27.10
CA ASN A 7 -20.77 0.39 28.29
C ASN A 7 -19.51 1.26 28.36
N VAL A 8 -18.95 1.65 27.21
CA VAL A 8 -17.79 2.55 27.16
C VAL A 8 -18.29 4.00 27.11
N PRO A 9 -17.83 4.90 28.00
CA PRO A 9 -18.12 6.33 27.89
C PRO A 9 -17.58 6.90 26.57
N GLU A 10 -18.30 7.83 25.94
CA GLU A 10 -17.93 8.37 24.62
C GLU A 10 -16.53 9.01 24.60
N TYR A 11 -16.08 9.60 25.71
CA TYR A 11 -14.72 10.15 25.83
C TYR A 11 -13.60 9.08 25.78
N ASP A 12 -13.91 7.81 26.07
CA ASP A 12 -12.99 6.67 25.98
C ASP A 12 -12.95 6.06 24.56
N TYR A 13 -13.82 6.51 23.65
CA TYR A 13 -13.91 5.97 22.29
C TYR A 13 -12.60 6.08 21.53
N PRO A 14 -11.84 7.19 21.54
CA PRO A 14 -10.54 7.22 20.85
C PRO A 14 -9.60 6.12 21.35
N ARG A 15 -9.52 5.91 22.67
CA ARG A 15 -8.63 4.91 23.29
C ARG A 15 -9.01 3.47 22.89
N ILE A 16 -10.30 3.18 22.74
CA ILE A 16 -10.80 1.81 22.45
C ILE A 16 -10.99 1.57 20.95
N ILE A 17 -11.55 2.53 20.23
CA ILE A 17 -11.87 2.42 18.80
C ILE A 17 -10.60 2.56 17.96
N GLN A 18 -9.65 3.42 18.31
CA GLN A 18 -8.46 3.63 17.47
C GLN A 18 -7.64 2.34 17.27
N PRO A 19 -7.31 1.54 18.31
CA PRO A 19 -6.63 0.26 18.11
C PRO A 19 -7.46 -0.75 17.30
N LEU A 20 -8.77 -0.82 17.54
CA LEU A 20 -9.67 -1.71 16.79
C LEU A 20 -9.76 -1.34 15.31
N PHE A 21 -9.84 -0.04 15.02
CA PHE A 21 -9.84 0.51 13.67
C PHE A 21 -8.52 0.21 12.95
N ILE A 22 -7.38 0.48 13.61
CA ILE A 22 -6.05 0.19 13.05
C ILE A 22 -5.92 -1.31 12.76
N ASN A 23 -6.31 -2.18 13.70
CA ASN A 23 -6.23 -3.63 13.51
C ASN A 23 -7.10 -4.09 12.32
N PHE A 24 -8.33 -3.59 12.22
CA PHE A 24 -9.22 -3.91 11.10
C PHE A 24 -8.62 -3.53 9.74
N TYR A 25 -8.06 -2.32 9.63
CA TYR A 25 -7.44 -1.88 8.39
C TYR A 25 -6.12 -2.59 8.11
N HIS A 26 -5.34 -2.93 9.14
CA HIS A 26 -4.13 -3.71 8.97
C HIS A 26 -4.43 -5.12 8.45
N GLU A 27 -5.46 -5.81 8.99
CA GLU A 27 -5.90 -7.11 8.51
C GLU A 27 -6.38 -7.07 7.05
N LYS A 28 -7.15 -6.03 6.70
CA LYS A 28 -7.56 -5.80 5.30
C LYS A 28 -6.37 -5.53 4.40
N ALA A 29 -5.44 -4.69 4.83
CA ALA A 29 -4.23 -4.35 4.10
C ALA A 29 -3.37 -5.61 3.84
N GLU A 30 -3.16 -6.45 4.84
CA GLU A 30 -2.45 -7.73 4.72
C GLU A 30 -3.04 -8.60 3.61
N LYS A 31 -4.37 -8.77 3.59
CA LYS A 31 -5.06 -9.60 2.59
C LYS A 31 -4.99 -8.97 1.19
N VAL A 32 -5.43 -7.72 1.08
CA VAL A 32 -5.60 -7.06 -0.22
C VAL A 32 -4.25 -6.75 -0.86
N LEU A 33 -3.28 -6.16 -0.15
CA LEU A 33 -2.00 -5.81 -0.75
C LEU A 33 -1.23 -7.04 -1.22
N LYS A 34 -1.25 -8.13 -0.45
CA LYS A 34 -0.64 -9.40 -0.89
C LYS A 34 -1.36 -10.00 -2.10
N GLN A 35 -2.69 -9.95 -2.12
CA GLN A 35 -3.47 -10.41 -3.27
C GLN A 35 -3.15 -9.59 -4.53
N ARG A 36 -3.15 -8.26 -4.42
CA ARG A 36 -2.81 -7.36 -5.54
C ARG A 36 -1.37 -7.57 -6.00
N ALA A 37 -0.41 -7.68 -5.08
CA ALA A 37 0.98 -7.97 -5.44
C ALA A 37 1.09 -9.28 -6.22
N ARG A 38 0.48 -10.37 -5.73
CA ARG A 38 0.45 -11.66 -6.44
C ARG A 38 -0.16 -11.56 -7.84
N LYS A 39 -1.23 -10.78 -8.01
CA LYS A 39 -1.84 -10.53 -9.32
C LYS A 39 -0.85 -9.92 -10.31
N TYR A 40 -0.01 -8.98 -9.87
CA TYR A 40 0.94 -8.30 -10.77
C TYR A 40 2.29 -8.99 -10.90
N LEU A 41 2.60 -10.01 -10.06
CA LEU A 41 3.86 -10.76 -10.20
C LEU A 41 4.04 -11.41 -11.57
N LEU A 42 2.96 -11.68 -12.31
CA LEU A 42 3.05 -12.26 -13.66
C LEU A 42 3.76 -11.36 -14.68
N TYR A 43 3.90 -10.07 -14.39
CA TYR A 43 4.58 -9.10 -15.26
C TYR A 43 6.07 -8.94 -14.93
N PHE A 44 6.60 -9.68 -13.94
CA PHE A 44 7.97 -9.52 -13.46
C PHE A 44 8.68 -10.87 -13.38
N ASP A 45 9.89 -10.95 -13.93
CA ASP A 45 10.75 -12.12 -13.81
C ASP A 45 11.28 -12.25 -12.37
N ASP A 46 11.75 -11.14 -11.79
CA ASP A 46 12.26 -11.08 -10.44
C ASP A 46 11.14 -10.96 -9.41
N LYS A 47 11.01 -12.01 -8.58
CA LYS A 47 10.06 -12.03 -7.48
C LYS A 47 10.65 -11.38 -6.22
N PRO A 48 9.82 -10.67 -5.44
CA PRO A 48 10.25 -10.14 -4.17
C PRO A 48 10.55 -11.27 -3.18
N SER A 49 11.64 -11.13 -2.42
CA SER A 49 12.03 -12.10 -1.38
C SER A 49 11.11 -12.05 -0.17
N LEU A 50 10.40 -10.93 0.01
CA LEU A 50 9.44 -10.71 1.08
C LEU A 50 8.41 -9.67 0.67
N ILE A 51 7.15 -9.85 1.11
CA ILE A 51 6.12 -8.82 1.08
C ILE A 51 5.61 -8.62 2.50
N LYS A 52 5.83 -7.42 3.06
CA LYS A 52 5.43 -7.05 4.41
C LYS A 52 4.50 -5.84 4.41
N ILE A 53 3.44 -5.89 5.20
CA ILE A 53 2.58 -4.75 5.49
C ILE A 53 2.99 -4.23 6.87
N GLN A 54 3.22 -2.92 6.99
CA GLN A 54 3.65 -2.30 8.25
C GLN A 54 3.37 -0.79 8.23
N THR A 55 3.58 -0.11 9.37
CA THR A 55 3.60 1.36 9.39
C THR A 55 4.88 1.88 8.74
N LEU A 56 4.75 2.84 7.82
CA LEU A 56 5.88 3.60 7.25
C LEU A 56 5.65 5.09 7.52
N LYS A 57 6.71 5.83 7.87
CA LYS A 57 6.58 7.24 8.30
C LYS A 57 6.18 8.17 7.15
N ASN A 58 6.94 8.14 6.05
CA ASN A 58 6.83 9.11 4.95
C ASN A 58 6.63 8.47 3.57
N LYS A 59 6.27 7.18 3.53
CA LYS A 59 6.19 6.43 2.28
C LYS A 59 4.95 5.54 2.24
N TRP A 60 4.43 5.33 1.03
CA TRP A 60 3.36 4.37 0.75
C TRP A 60 3.90 2.95 0.55
N GLY A 61 5.14 2.84 0.07
CA GLY A 61 5.89 1.59 0.02
C GLY A 61 7.40 1.83 -0.03
N ASN A 62 8.16 0.74 -0.04
CA ASN A 62 9.55 0.73 -0.48
C ASN A 62 9.97 -0.69 -0.89
N CYS A 63 11.02 -0.75 -1.70
CA CYS A 63 11.75 -1.96 -2.05
C CYS A 63 13.20 -1.87 -1.57
N SER A 64 13.70 -2.91 -0.91
CA SER A 64 15.12 -2.99 -0.53
C SER A 64 16.04 -3.35 -1.70
N LYS A 65 17.36 -3.25 -1.49
CA LYS A 65 18.35 -3.79 -2.44
C LYS A 65 18.22 -5.31 -2.66
N THR A 66 17.69 -6.02 -1.66
CA THR A 66 17.45 -7.48 -1.68
C THR A 66 16.01 -7.86 -2.05
N ASN A 67 15.29 -6.97 -2.75
CA ASN A 67 13.93 -7.18 -3.24
C ASN A 67 12.90 -7.49 -2.13
N GLN A 68 13.06 -6.94 -0.93
CA GLN A 68 12.01 -6.96 0.09
C GLN A 68 11.05 -5.80 -0.13
N LEU A 69 9.77 -6.09 -0.36
CA LEU A 69 8.73 -5.07 -0.50
C LEU A 69 8.04 -4.83 0.84
N ARG A 70 7.91 -3.55 1.19
CA ARG A 70 7.19 -3.10 2.37
C ARG A 70 6.13 -2.11 1.93
N PHE A 71 4.88 -2.36 2.30
CA PHE A 71 3.76 -1.47 2.04
C PHE A 71 3.25 -0.85 3.33
N ASN A 72 2.85 0.42 3.26
CA ASN A 72 2.15 1.08 4.35
C ASN A 72 0.72 0.55 4.40
N TRP A 73 0.27 0.04 5.56
CA TRP A 73 -1.10 -0.47 5.69
C TRP A 73 -2.14 0.59 5.33
N ARG A 74 -1.85 1.88 5.57
CA ARG A 74 -2.75 3.01 5.27
C ARG A 74 -3.15 3.11 3.79
N VAL A 75 -2.37 2.53 2.87
CA VAL A 75 -2.68 2.49 1.43
C VAL A 75 -4.05 1.86 1.16
N ILE A 76 -4.50 0.94 2.02
CA ILE A 76 -5.79 0.24 1.87
C ILE A 76 -7.01 1.18 1.93
N MET A 77 -6.85 2.39 2.48
CA MET A 77 -7.92 3.39 2.55
C MET A 77 -8.12 4.13 1.22
N ALA A 78 -7.21 3.95 0.26
CA ALA A 78 -7.35 4.50 -1.08
C ALA A 78 -8.26 3.64 -1.98
N LYS A 79 -8.67 4.21 -3.11
CA LYS A 79 -9.39 3.45 -4.16
C LYS A 79 -8.49 2.32 -4.70
N MET A 80 -9.10 1.21 -5.15
CA MET A 80 -8.37 0.04 -5.61
C MET A 80 -7.35 0.35 -6.73
N SER A 81 -7.67 1.27 -7.65
CA SER A 81 -6.74 1.70 -8.70
C SER A 81 -5.45 2.34 -8.16
N ILE A 82 -5.54 3.04 -7.03
CA ILE A 82 -4.39 3.66 -6.35
C ILE A 82 -3.57 2.62 -5.59
N ILE A 83 -4.25 1.65 -4.97
CA ILE A 83 -3.61 0.48 -4.36
C ILE A 83 -2.77 -0.25 -5.42
N ASP A 84 -3.35 -0.47 -6.60
CA ASP A 84 -2.64 -1.09 -7.73
C ASP A 84 -1.42 -0.30 -8.17
N TYR A 85 -1.55 1.03 -8.25
CA TYR A 85 -0.41 1.88 -8.58
C TYR A 85 0.73 1.73 -7.58
N VAL A 86 0.47 1.78 -6.27
CA VAL A 86 1.52 1.59 -5.25
C VAL A 86 2.14 0.21 -5.36
N VAL A 87 1.33 -0.84 -5.55
CA VAL A 87 1.81 -2.22 -5.69
C VAL A 87 2.72 -2.39 -6.91
N VAL A 88 2.29 -1.92 -8.08
CA VAL A 88 3.09 -2.00 -9.31
C VAL A 88 4.35 -1.16 -9.21
N HIS A 89 4.27 0.04 -8.60
CA HIS A 89 5.43 0.90 -8.37
C HIS A 89 6.52 0.18 -7.57
N GLU A 90 6.15 -0.43 -6.44
CA GLU A 90 7.13 -1.15 -5.61
C GLU A 90 7.62 -2.44 -6.28
N LEU A 91 6.79 -3.13 -7.05
CA LEU A 91 7.22 -4.29 -7.85
C LEU A 91 8.21 -3.89 -8.94
N CYS A 92 8.02 -2.76 -9.64
CA CYS A 92 9.00 -2.25 -10.61
C CYS A 92 10.37 -2.01 -9.98
N HIS A 93 10.42 -1.72 -8.67
CA HIS A 93 11.68 -1.60 -7.96
C HIS A 93 12.44 -2.92 -7.76
N THR A 94 11.87 -4.10 -8.06
CA THR A 94 12.67 -5.34 -8.09
C THR A 94 13.67 -5.34 -9.25
N LYS A 95 13.31 -4.69 -10.37
CA LYS A 95 14.11 -4.56 -11.60
C LYS A 95 14.89 -3.25 -11.68
N TYR A 96 14.29 -2.13 -11.28
CA TYR A 96 14.87 -0.79 -11.40
C TYR A 96 14.96 -0.09 -10.05
N LYS A 97 16.17 0.16 -9.55
CA LYS A 97 16.37 0.74 -8.20
C LYS A 97 16.23 2.27 -8.13
N ASP A 98 15.85 2.90 -9.22
CA ASP A 98 15.62 4.33 -9.35
C ASP A 98 14.28 4.62 -10.04
N HIS A 99 13.98 5.91 -10.25
CA HIS A 99 12.82 6.38 -11.01
C HIS A 99 13.22 6.88 -12.40
N SER A 100 14.14 6.15 -13.07
CA SER A 100 14.57 6.46 -14.43
C SER A 100 13.44 6.33 -15.46
N LYS A 101 13.70 6.76 -16.69
CA LYS A 101 12.77 6.55 -17.81
C LYS A 101 12.41 5.08 -18.00
N ALA A 102 13.36 4.16 -17.79
CA ALA A 102 13.11 2.73 -17.88
C ALA A 102 12.12 2.25 -16.81
N PHE A 103 12.24 2.74 -15.57
CA PHE A 103 11.29 2.47 -14.49
C PHE A 103 9.87 2.90 -14.89
N TRP A 104 9.69 4.16 -15.33
CA TRP A 104 8.36 4.68 -15.65
C TRP A 104 7.75 4.02 -16.89
N ASN A 105 8.58 3.67 -17.89
CA ASN A 105 8.12 2.88 -19.02
C ASN A 105 7.56 1.52 -18.57
N GLU A 106 8.19 0.86 -17.59
CA GLU A 106 7.70 -0.42 -17.08
C GLU A 106 6.39 -0.27 -16.30
N VAL A 107 6.28 0.77 -15.47
CA VAL A 107 5.02 1.11 -14.78
C VAL A 107 3.90 1.34 -15.81
N GLN A 108 4.17 2.11 -16.87
CA GLN A 108 3.19 2.46 -17.89
C GLN A 108 2.71 1.25 -18.70
N LYS A 109 3.60 0.29 -19.02
CA LYS A 109 3.20 -0.94 -19.71
C LYS A 109 2.14 -1.73 -18.94
N ILE A 110 2.24 -1.72 -17.61
CA ILE A 110 1.33 -2.46 -16.72
C ILE A 110 0.09 -1.62 -16.40
N LEU A 111 0.26 -0.32 -16.16
CA LEU A 111 -0.77 0.64 -15.82
C LEU A 111 -0.67 1.87 -16.74
N PRO A 112 -1.32 1.87 -17.91
CA PRO A 112 -1.23 2.98 -18.86
C PRO A 112 -1.67 4.34 -18.29
N ASP A 113 -2.58 4.33 -17.31
CA ASP A 113 -3.14 5.48 -16.59
C ASP A 113 -2.38 5.82 -15.29
N TYR A 114 -1.12 5.38 -15.13
CA TYR A 114 -0.39 5.55 -13.87
C TYR A 114 -0.21 7.02 -13.47
N GLU A 115 -0.11 7.96 -14.42
CA GLU A 115 0.08 9.37 -14.11
C GLU A 115 -1.13 9.96 -13.38
N GLU A 116 -2.35 9.56 -13.75
CA GLU A 116 -3.57 9.97 -13.06
C GLU A 116 -3.61 9.41 -11.63
N ARG A 117 -3.19 8.15 -11.45
CA ARG A 117 -3.13 7.48 -10.15
C ARG A 117 -2.07 8.11 -9.23
N LYS A 118 -0.91 8.43 -9.80
CA LYS A 118 0.18 9.16 -9.13
C LYS A 118 -0.26 10.56 -8.74
N ALA A 119 -0.94 11.28 -9.62
CA ALA A 119 -1.50 12.61 -9.36
C ALA A 119 -2.53 12.55 -8.23
N TRP A 120 -3.42 11.56 -8.25
CA TRP A 120 -4.38 11.35 -7.17
C TRP A 120 -3.68 11.15 -5.82
N LEU A 121 -2.66 10.28 -5.77
CA LEU A 121 -1.93 9.99 -4.54
C LEU A 121 -1.13 11.19 -4.03
N ARG A 122 -0.64 12.05 -4.93
CA ARG A 122 0.01 13.32 -4.59
C ARG A 122 -0.95 14.30 -3.91
N VAL A 123 -2.19 14.38 -4.39
CA VAL A 123 -3.20 15.34 -3.88
C VAL A 123 -3.92 14.81 -2.63
N HIS A 124 -4.24 13.53 -2.59
CA HIS A 124 -5.10 12.93 -1.55
C HIS A 124 -4.33 12.10 -0.52
N GLY A 125 -3.03 11.86 -0.73
CA GLY A 125 -2.25 10.98 0.13
C GLY A 125 -2.22 11.41 1.59
N ASP A 126 -2.23 12.71 1.87
CA ASP A 126 -2.25 13.22 3.25
C ASP A 126 -3.53 12.85 3.99
N LEU A 127 -4.65 12.68 3.29
CA LEU A 127 -5.92 12.22 3.88
C LEU A 127 -5.85 10.78 4.40
N LEU A 128 -4.88 10.00 3.95
CA LEU A 128 -4.68 8.62 4.40
C LEU A 128 -3.80 8.55 5.67
N LYS A 129 -3.19 9.66 6.09
CA LYS A 129 -2.34 9.74 7.28
C LYS A 129 -3.20 10.05 8.50
N ILE A 130 -4.00 9.07 8.91
CA ILE A 130 -4.65 9.02 10.23
C ILE A 130 -3.63 8.82 11.35
#